data_AF-A0A4R1MSY2-F1
#
_entry.id   AF-A0A4R1MSY2-F1
#
_cell.length_a   1.000
_cell.length_b   1.000
_cell.length_c   1.000
_cell.angle_alpha   90.00
_cell.angle_beta   90.00
_cell.angle_gamma   90.00
#
_symmetry.space_group_name_H-M   'P 1'
#
loop_
_entity.id
_entity.type
_entity.pdbx_description
1 polymer ?
#
loop_
_entity_poly.entity_id
_entity_poly.type
_entity_poly.pdbx_seq_one_letter_code
_entity_poly.pdbx_strand_id
1 'polypeptide(L)'
;MRPMPPAVAVTVRSEAQPVMNQNRGTCLPDSSASLSLERARAHVASLQHELFAVEQVLLDDRALTRALSGRRWVYVGGRPSINAVQRALVEAAGGEFVHHTGTIDDDSRAEGFEALLSGAYRVLCPLDLIDPDSLFALRRLCARHRAPWSALRSSSVTSFIAGVLRARPAQPRGVVAASRFCLRQG
;
A
#
# COMPACT_ATOMS: atom_id res chain seq x y z
N MET A 1 20.55 1.17 31.94
CA MET A 1 20.49 1.80 30.60
C MET A 1 21.32 0.94 29.64
N ARG A 2 20.70 0.31 28.63
CA ARG A 2 21.43 -0.44 27.60
C ARG A 2 21.93 0.55 26.52
N PRO A 3 23.18 0.46 26.06
CA PRO A 3 23.69 1.35 25.02
C PRO A 3 23.02 1.02 23.67
N MET A 4 22.68 2.05 22.89
CA MET A 4 22.26 1.89 21.49
C MET A 4 23.42 1.29 20.67
N PRO A 5 23.14 0.40 19.71
CA PRO A 5 24.15 -0.02 18.74
C PRO A 5 24.54 1.18 17.85
N PRO A 6 25.80 1.26 17.40
CA PRO A 6 26.25 2.36 16.54
C PRO A 6 25.57 2.29 15.16
N ALA A 7 25.33 3.47 14.58
CA ALA A 7 24.82 3.59 13.22
C ALA A 7 25.75 2.88 12.23
N VAL A 8 25.20 1.97 11.42
CA VAL A 8 25.93 1.34 10.32
C VAL A 8 26.17 2.41 9.25
N ALA A 9 27.41 2.90 9.18
CA ALA A 9 27.87 3.75 8.10
C ALA A 9 27.93 2.91 6.81
N VAL A 10 27.05 3.21 5.85
CA VAL A 10 27.14 2.69 4.49
C VAL A 10 28.17 3.51 3.76
N THR A 11 29.40 3.01 3.66
CA THR A 11 30.45 3.64 2.86
C THR A 11 30.19 3.33 1.38
N VAL A 12 29.68 4.32 0.65
CA VAL A 12 29.66 4.28 -0.81
C VAL A 12 31.10 4.40 -1.28
N ARG A 13 31.66 3.32 -1.83
CA ARG A 13 32.96 3.40 -2.51
C ARG A 13 32.78 4.34 -3.71
N SER A 14 33.46 5.49 -3.69
CA SER A 14 33.64 6.32 -4.87
C SER A 14 34.44 5.51 -5.88
N GLU A 15 33.83 5.19 -7.02
CA GLU A 15 34.54 4.58 -8.14
C GLU A 15 35.64 5.52 -8.65
N ALA A 16 36.72 4.88 -9.10
CA ALA A 16 37.99 5.47 -9.44
C ALA A 16 37.90 6.52 -10.56
N GLN A 17 38.81 7.49 -10.50
CA GLN A 17 39.01 8.53 -11.52
C GLN A 17 39.24 7.92 -12.91
N PRO A 18 38.77 8.59 -14.00
CA PRO A 18 38.86 8.05 -15.34
C PRO A 18 40.30 8.09 -15.85
N VAL A 19 40.84 6.93 -16.22
CA VAL A 19 42.06 6.85 -17.03
C VAL A 19 41.67 7.17 -18.47
N MET A 20 42.20 8.30 -18.97
CA MET A 20 41.94 8.82 -20.31
C MET A 20 42.49 7.87 -21.38
N ASN A 21 41.66 6.98 -21.94
CA ASN A 21 41.96 6.26 -23.17
C ASN A 21 41.28 6.98 -24.34
N GLN A 22 42.08 7.44 -25.31
CA GLN A 22 41.66 8.27 -26.45
C GLN A 22 40.90 7.49 -27.55
N ASN A 23 40.00 6.58 -27.19
CA ASN A 23 39.09 5.97 -28.14
C ASN A 23 37.74 6.71 -28.12
N ARG A 24 37.48 7.48 -29.17
CA ARG A 24 36.16 8.09 -29.47
C ARG A 24 35.13 7.02 -29.88
N GLY A 25 34.87 6.05 -29.00
CA GLY A 25 33.64 5.27 -29.00
C GLY A 25 32.73 5.90 -27.97
N THR A 26 31.53 6.33 -28.36
CA THR A 26 30.51 6.81 -27.43
C THR A 26 30.22 5.71 -26.42
N CYS A 27 30.76 5.80 -25.22
CA CYS A 27 30.35 4.98 -24.09
C CYS A 27 28.90 5.37 -23.78
N LEU A 28 27.94 4.59 -24.28
CA LEU A 28 26.59 4.63 -23.75
C LEU A 28 26.70 4.35 -22.24
N PRO A 29 26.15 5.21 -21.36
CA PRO A 29 26.18 4.93 -19.93
C PRO A 29 25.56 3.56 -19.67
N ASP A 30 26.20 2.76 -18.82
CA ASP A 30 25.75 1.40 -18.51
C ASP A 30 24.31 1.45 -17.99
N SER A 31 23.38 1.09 -18.88
CA SER A 31 21.93 1.19 -18.65
C SER A 31 21.50 0.35 -17.45
N SER A 32 22.22 -0.74 -17.16
CA SER A 32 21.93 -1.63 -16.05
C SER A 32 22.24 -0.99 -14.68
N ALA A 33 23.37 -0.30 -14.58
CA ALA A 33 23.77 0.44 -13.39
C ALA A 33 22.82 1.61 -13.12
N SER A 34 22.43 2.32 -14.19
CA SER A 34 21.48 3.44 -14.13
C SER A 34 20.10 2.99 -13.63
N LEU A 35 19.56 1.90 -14.20
CA LEU A 35 18.28 1.31 -13.78
C LEU A 35 18.34 0.78 -12.34
N SER A 36 19.46 0.18 -11.93
CA SER A 36 19.64 -0.32 -10.56
C SER A 36 19.64 0.82 -9.55
N LEU A 37 20.32 1.92 -9.85
CA LEU A 37 20.32 3.13 -9.03
C LEU A 37 18.92 3.75 -8.94
N GLU A 38 18.19 3.81 -10.05
CA GLU A 38 16.82 4.33 -10.07
C GLU A 38 15.87 3.48 -9.20
N ARG A 39 15.96 2.15 -9.31
CA ARG A 39 15.21 1.23 -8.44
C ARG A 39 15.57 1.43 -6.96
N ALA A 40 16.86 1.57 -6.65
CA ALA A 40 17.30 1.82 -5.29
C ALA A 40 16.76 3.14 -4.74
N ARG A 41 16.80 4.22 -5.54
CA ARG A 41 16.23 5.53 -5.19
C ARG A 41 14.73 5.45 -4.94
N ALA A 42 13.98 4.76 -5.82
CA ALA A 42 12.55 4.54 -5.64
C ALA A 42 12.26 3.73 -4.37
N HIS A 43 13.08 2.73 -4.06
CA HIS A 43 12.95 1.94 -2.84
C HIS A 43 13.18 2.78 -1.58
N VAL A 44 14.25 3.58 -1.55
CA VAL A 44 14.55 4.51 -0.44
C VAL A 44 13.41 5.52 -0.27
N ALA A 45 12.94 6.13 -1.36
CA ALA A 45 11.83 7.07 -1.31
C ALA A 45 10.56 6.42 -0.73
N SER A 46 10.28 5.16 -1.07
CA SER A 46 9.16 4.41 -0.50
C SER A 46 9.31 4.21 1.00
N LEU A 47 10.50 3.81 1.47
CA LEU A 47 10.80 3.62 2.89
C LEU A 47 10.69 4.93 3.68
N GLN A 48 11.24 6.03 3.17
CA GLN A 48 11.15 7.35 3.80
C GLN A 48 9.69 7.76 4.01
N HIS A 49 8.84 7.46 3.04
CA HIS A 49 7.42 7.79 3.08
C HIS A 49 6.63 6.92 4.06
N GLU A 50 7.10 5.70 4.37
CA GLU A 50 6.55 4.86 5.44
C GLU A 50 7.02 5.32 6.82
N LEU A 51 8.31 5.65 6.95
CA LEU A 51 8.87 6.20 8.18
C LEU A 51 8.15 7.49 8.57
N PHE A 52 8.00 8.43 7.64
CA PHE A 52 7.28 9.67 7.86
C PHE A 52 5.86 9.43 8.39
N ALA A 53 5.14 8.45 7.83
CA ALA A 53 3.80 8.12 8.26
C ALA A 53 3.77 7.59 9.71
N VAL A 54 4.75 6.78 10.10
CA VAL A 54 4.88 6.31 11.49
C VAL A 54 5.26 7.44 12.44
N GLU A 55 6.17 8.32 12.04
CA GLU A 55 6.51 9.53 12.82
C GLU A 55 5.27 10.38 13.10
N GLN A 56 4.38 10.56 12.12
CA GLN A 56 3.12 11.27 12.35
C GLN A 56 2.23 10.59 13.40
N VAL A 57 2.19 9.25 13.45
CA VAL A 57 1.44 8.52 14.50
C VAL A 57 2.11 8.66 15.87
N LEU A 58 3.44 8.72 15.90
CA LEU A 58 4.16 8.96 17.16
C LEU A 58 3.93 10.37 17.69
N LEU A 59 3.74 11.35 16.80
CA LEU A 59 3.42 12.74 17.17
C LEU A 59 1.94 12.94 17.51
N ASP A 60 1.04 12.16 16.91
CA ASP A 60 -0.40 12.20 17.12
C ASP A 60 -0.94 10.76 17.23
N ASP A 61 -0.99 10.25 18.47
CA ASP A 61 -1.42 8.88 18.78
C ASP A 61 -2.84 8.58 18.29
N ARG A 62 -3.67 9.63 18.17
CA ARG A 62 -5.06 9.53 17.73
C ARG A 62 -5.20 9.52 16.22
N ALA A 63 -4.17 9.87 15.45
CA ALA A 63 -4.23 9.91 13.99
C ALA A 63 -4.58 8.54 13.41
N LEU A 64 -3.92 7.49 13.89
CA LEU A 64 -4.17 6.13 13.46
C LEU A 64 -5.57 5.66 13.89
N THR A 65 -5.96 5.92 15.14
CA THR A 65 -7.28 5.57 15.66
C THR A 65 -8.40 6.21 14.84
N ARG A 66 -8.31 7.52 14.54
CA ARG A 66 -9.27 8.22 13.68
C ARG A 66 -9.29 7.70 12.25
N ALA A 67 -8.14 7.29 11.73
CA ALA A 67 -8.05 6.73 10.40
C ALA A 67 -8.71 5.34 10.32
N LEU A 68 -8.74 4.57 11.40
CA LEU A 68 -9.28 3.20 11.45
C LEU A 68 -10.74 3.13 11.90
N SER A 69 -11.15 4.00 12.83
CA SER A 69 -12.45 3.93 13.52
C SER A 69 -13.65 3.96 12.57
N GLY A 70 -14.61 3.05 12.80
CA GLY A 70 -15.86 2.97 12.03
C GLY A 70 -15.68 2.59 10.55
N ARG A 71 -14.51 2.07 10.16
CA ARG A 71 -14.20 1.71 8.78
C ARG A 71 -13.89 0.22 8.65
N ARG A 72 -14.36 -0.36 7.55
CA ARG A 72 -14.09 -1.75 7.17
C ARG A 72 -12.88 -1.85 6.27
N TRP A 73 -11.82 -2.48 6.76
CA TRP A 73 -10.56 -2.67 6.05
C TRP A 73 -10.45 -4.11 5.58
N VAL A 74 -10.25 -4.29 4.27
CA VAL A 74 -9.99 -5.61 3.70
C VAL A 74 -8.50 -5.72 3.45
N TYR A 75 -7.87 -6.75 3.98
CA TYR A 75 -6.45 -7.02 3.79
C TYR A 75 -6.29 -8.33 3.01
N VAL A 76 -5.51 -8.30 1.93
CA VAL A 76 -5.34 -9.46 1.02
C VAL A 76 -3.91 -9.96 1.11
N GLY A 77 -3.71 -11.23 1.48
CA GLY A 77 -2.40 -11.86 1.60
C GLY A 77 -1.68 -11.52 2.91
N GLY A 78 -0.38 -11.24 2.81
CA GLY A 78 0.47 -10.91 3.95
C GLY A 78 0.91 -12.08 4.83
N ARG A 79 1.55 -11.75 5.95
CA ARG A 79 2.12 -12.74 6.89
C ARG A 79 1.16 -12.96 8.06
N PRO A 80 0.78 -14.22 8.41
CA PRO A 80 -0.20 -14.48 9.46
C PRO A 80 0.09 -13.77 10.80
N SER A 81 1.35 -13.75 11.23
CA SER A 81 1.77 -13.07 12.46
C SER A 81 1.56 -11.56 12.41
N ILE A 82 1.82 -10.93 11.26
CA ILE A 82 1.63 -9.49 11.06
C ILE A 82 0.16 -9.14 10.90
N ASN A 83 -0.61 -10.00 10.24
CA ASN A 83 -2.05 -9.81 10.04
C ASN A 83 -2.80 -9.83 11.38
N ALA A 84 -2.38 -10.68 12.33
CA ALA A 84 -2.91 -10.67 13.70
C ALA A 84 -2.65 -9.34 14.41
N VAL A 85 -1.47 -8.75 14.24
CA VAL A 85 -1.15 -7.42 14.81
C VAL A 85 -1.99 -6.32 14.15
N GLN A 86 -2.11 -6.32 12.82
CA GLN A 86 -2.92 -5.35 12.08
C GLN A 86 -4.39 -5.42 12.49
N ARG A 87 -4.94 -6.64 12.61
CA ARG A 87 -6.28 -6.90 13.11
C ARG A 87 -6.49 -6.26 14.48
N ALA A 88 -5.60 -6.54 15.43
CA ALA A 88 -5.69 -5.99 16.78
C ALA A 88 -5.66 -4.45 16.77
N LEU A 89 -4.84 -3.82 15.93
CA LEU A 89 -4.81 -2.36 15.79
C LEU A 89 -6.13 -1.79 15.27
N VAL A 90 -6.73 -2.41 14.24
CA VAL A 90 -7.99 -1.96 13.66
C VAL A 90 -9.15 -2.14 14.63
N GLU A 91 -9.27 -3.32 15.23
CA GLU A 91 -10.35 -3.65 16.14
C GLU A 91 -10.27 -2.81 17.43
N ALA A 92 -9.07 -2.57 17.97
CA ALA A 92 -8.87 -1.67 19.11
C ALA A 92 -9.27 -0.20 18.83
N ALA A 93 -9.19 0.23 17.57
CA ALA A 93 -9.65 1.55 17.13
C ALA A 93 -11.17 1.60 16.82
N GLY A 94 -11.89 0.49 16.96
CA GLY A 94 -13.31 0.38 16.60
C GLY A 94 -13.56 0.29 15.09
N GLY A 95 -12.56 -0.15 14.31
CA GLY A 95 -12.74 -0.52 12.90
C GLY A 95 -13.04 -2.01 12.75
N GLU A 96 -13.37 -2.43 11.53
CA GLU A 96 -13.54 -3.83 11.16
C GLU A 96 -12.36 -4.28 10.29
N PHE A 97 -11.73 -5.39 10.64
CA PHE A 97 -10.63 -5.97 9.86
C PHE A 97 -11.04 -7.30 9.26
N VAL A 98 -11.01 -7.36 7.93
CA VAL A 98 -11.34 -8.55 7.15
C VAL A 98 -10.10 -8.98 6.41
N HIS A 99 -9.71 -10.26 6.54
CA HIS A 99 -8.49 -10.78 5.94
C HIS A 99 -8.82 -11.89 4.94
N HIS A 100 -8.19 -11.83 3.76
CA HIS A 100 -8.24 -12.88 2.76
C HIS A 100 -6.85 -13.50 2.60
N THR A 101 -6.73 -14.81 2.84
CA THR A 101 -5.46 -15.56 2.73
C THR A 101 -5.40 -16.47 1.50
N GLY A 102 -6.49 -16.56 0.73
CA GLY A 102 -6.58 -17.41 -0.45
C GLY A 102 -5.92 -16.79 -1.68
N THR A 103 -5.57 -17.65 -2.63
CA THR A 103 -5.26 -17.26 -4.01
C THR A 103 -6.52 -16.67 -4.64
N ILE A 104 -6.34 -15.59 -5.41
CA ILE A 104 -7.44 -14.93 -6.11
C ILE A 104 -7.42 -15.41 -7.55
N ASP A 105 -8.45 -16.15 -7.95
CA ASP A 105 -8.67 -16.58 -9.34
C ASP A 105 -9.88 -15.84 -9.95
N ASP A 106 -9.96 -15.84 -11.29
CA ASP A 106 -10.92 -15.01 -12.04
C ASP A 106 -12.34 -15.62 -12.07
N ASP A 107 -12.47 -16.95 -11.90
CA ASP A 107 -13.71 -17.68 -12.22
C ASP A 107 -14.22 -18.66 -11.13
N SER A 108 -13.52 -18.94 -10.02
CA SER A 108 -13.92 -20.07 -9.13
C SER A 108 -13.92 -19.79 -7.62
N ARG A 109 -13.34 -18.68 -7.15
CA ARG A 109 -13.42 -18.19 -5.75
C ARG A 109 -14.03 -16.79 -5.62
N ALA A 110 -14.53 -16.23 -6.72
CA ALA A 110 -15.18 -14.92 -6.76
C ALA A 110 -16.40 -14.84 -5.81
N GLU A 111 -17.13 -15.95 -5.62
CA GLU A 111 -18.36 -16.00 -4.81
C GLU A 111 -18.14 -15.59 -3.33
N GLY A 112 -16.91 -15.72 -2.81
CA GLY A 112 -16.54 -15.17 -1.51
C GLY A 112 -15.91 -13.77 -1.58
N PHE A 113 -15.16 -13.48 -2.64
CA PHE A 113 -14.43 -12.23 -2.76
C PHE A 113 -15.34 -11.02 -2.97
N GLU A 114 -16.44 -11.16 -3.72
CA GLU A 114 -17.39 -10.07 -3.90
C GLU A 114 -18.02 -9.62 -2.57
N ALA A 115 -18.38 -10.58 -1.71
CA ALA A 115 -18.87 -10.30 -0.36
C ALA A 115 -17.80 -9.64 0.51
N LEU A 116 -16.52 -10.01 0.33
CA LEU A 116 -15.40 -9.34 0.99
C LEU A 116 -15.27 -7.89 0.55
N LEU A 117 -15.54 -7.54 -0.70
CA LEU A 117 -15.44 -6.16 -1.20
C LEU A 117 -16.60 -5.26 -0.76
N SER A 118 -17.78 -5.82 -0.47
CA SER A 118 -18.98 -5.06 -0.12
C SER A 118 -18.79 -4.18 1.12
N GLY A 119 -18.93 -2.86 0.99
CA GLY A 119 -18.77 -1.93 2.13
C GLY A 119 -17.31 -1.79 2.62
N ALA A 120 -16.32 -2.31 1.89
CA ALA A 120 -14.93 -2.06 2.21
C ALA A 120 -14.60 -0.56 2.06
N TYR A 121 -14.11 0.07 3.13
CA TYR A 121 -13.55 1.42 3.07
C TYR A 121 -12.33 1.45 2.14
N ARG A 122 -11.47 0.42 2.26
CA ARG A 122 -10.35 0.19 1.36
C ARG A 122 -9.85 -1.24 1.44
N VAL A 123 -9.44 -1.76 0.28
CA VAL A 123 -8.69 -3.01 0.16
C VAL A 123 -7.19 -2.69 0.17
N LEU A 124 -6.43 -3.33 1.06
CA LEU A 124 -4.98 -3.17 1.17
C LEU A 124 -4.31 -4.48 0.78
N CYS A 125 -3.28 -4.40 -0.05
CA CYS A 125 -2.57 -5.57 -0.55
C CYS A 125 -1.04 -5.34 -0.54
N PRO A 126 -0.27 -6.02 0.31
CA PRO A 126 1.19 -6.03 0.21
C PRO A 126 1.66 -6.73 -1.08
N LEU A 127 2.67 -6.15 -1.72
CA LEU A 127 3.20 -6.64 -3.00
C LEU A 127 4.39 -7.61 -2.86
N ASP A 128 4.90 -7.83 -1.65
CA ASP A 128 6.08 -8.68 -1.41
C ASP A 128 5.78 -10.19 -1.38
N LEU A 129 4.50 -10.57 -1.29
CA LEU A 129 4.07 -11.96 -1.14
C LEU A 129 2.94 -12.40 -2.09
N ILE A 130 2.31 -11.47 -2.82
CA ILE A 130 1.25 -11.80 -3.78
C ILE A 130 1.86 -12.17 -5.13
N ASP A 131 1.38 -13.25 -5.74
CA ASP A 131 1.78 -13.63 -7.09
C ASP A 131 1.15 -12.70 -8.15
N PRO A 132 1.75 -12.58 -9.35
CA PRO A 132 1.26 -11.66 -10.39
C PRO A 132 -0.19 -11.92 -10.83
N ASP A 133 -0.62 -13.18 -10.88
CA ASP A 133 -1.95 -13.55 -11.35
C ASP A 133 -3.03 -13.17 -10.32
N SER A 134 -2.78 -13.47 -9.04
CA SER A 134 -3.64 -13.02 -7.94
C SER A 134 -3.74 -11.49 -7.88
N LEU A 135 -2.65 -10.77 -8.12
CA LEU A 135 -2.67 -9.30 -8.16
C LEU A 135 -3.48 -8.78 -9.36
N PHE A 136 -3.36 -9.42 -10.52
CA PHE A 136 -4.15 -9.07 -11.70
C PHE A 136 -5.65 -9.30 -11.47
N ALA A 137 -6.01 -10.46 -10.90
CA ALA A 137 -7.38 -10.80 -10.54
C ALA A 137 -7.94 -9.83 -9.48
N LEU A 138 -7.18 -9.53 -8.42
CA LEU A 138 -7.53 -8.53 -7.40
C LEU A 138 -7.87 -7.18 -8.02
N ARG A 139 -7.03 -6.69 -8.94
CA ARG A 139 -7.22 -5.41 -9.62
C ARG A 139 -8.51 -5.40 -10.44
N ARG A 140 -8.80 -6.49 -11.17
CA ARG A 140 -10.02 -6.62 -11.96
C ARG A 140 -11.26 -6.69 -11.10
N LEU A 141 -11.25 -7.45 -10.01
CA LEU A 141 -12.37 -7.54 -9.07
C LEU A 141 -12.62 -6.18 -8.38
N CYS A 142 -11.59 -5.54 -7.83
CA CYS A 142 -11.73 -4.21 -7.23
C CYS A 142 -12.27 -3.17 -8.25
N ALA A 143 -11.82 -3.22 -9.50
CA ALA A 143 -12.34 -2.36 -10.56
C ALA A 143 -13.81 -2.64 -10.89
N ARG A 144 -14.20 -3.92 -11.03
CA ARG A 144 -15.56 -4.38 -11.30
C ARG A 144 -16.54 -3.91 -10.22
N HIS A 145 -16.19 -4.08 -8.95
CA HIS A 145 -17.03 -3.72 -7.80
C HIS A 145 -16.86 -2.27 -7.34
N ARG A 146 -16.02 -1.49 -8.04
CA ARG A 146 -15.65 -0.12 -7.65
C ARG A 146 -15.13 -0.01 -6.21
N ALA A 147 -14.48 -1.09 -5.73
CA ALA A 147 -13.87 -1.12 -4.41
C ALA A 147 -12.52 -0.37 -4.46
N PRO A 148 -12.32 0.67 -3.65
CA PRO A 148 -11.05 1.36 -3.59
C PRO A 148 -9.99 0.42 -3.03
N TRP A 149 -8.83 0.32 -3.69
CA TRP A 149 -7.73 -0.51 -3.22
C TRP A 149 -6.40 0.26 -3.22
N SER A 150 -5.42 -0.23 -2.47
CA SER A 150 -4.07 0.31 -2.43
C SER A 150 -3.05 -0.78 -2.21
N ALA A 151 -1.99 -0.73 -3.03
CA ALA A 151 -0.82 -1.55 -2.85
C ALA A 151 -0.01 -1.06 -1.65
N LEU A 152 0.54 -2.01 -0.90
CA LEU A 152 1.52 -1.78 0.16
C LEU A 152 2.87 -2.34 -0.30
N ARG A 153 3.96 -1.69 0.09
CA ARG A 153 5.32 -2.14 -0.27
C ARG A 153 5.62 -3.51 0.32
N SER A 154 5.21 -3.77 1.56
CA SER A 154 5.55 -4.99 2.27
C SER A 154 4.47 -5.44 3.25
N SER A 155 4.58 -6.71 3.65
CA SER A 155 3.78 -7.34 4.70
C SER A 155 4.32 -6.97 6.08
N SER A 156 4.21 -5.69 6.44
CA SER A 156 4.68 -5.14 7.71
C SER A 156 3.65 -4.21 8.36
N VAL A 157 3.81 -3.95 9.66
CA VAL A 157 2.98 -2.99 10.41
C VAL A 157 3.19 -1.57 9.88
N THR A 158 4.44 -1.18 9.61
CA THR A 158 4.79 0.15 9.10
C THR A 158 4.15 0.43 7.73
N SER A 159 4.26 -0.51 6.78
CA SER A 159 3.60 -0.38 5.47
C SER A 159 2.08 -0.29 5.61
N PHE A 160 1.49 -1.05 6.54
CA PHE A 160 0.06 -0.99 6.83
C PHE A 160 -0.37 0.38 7.36
N ILE A 161 0.30 0.90 8.40
CA ILE A 161 0.02 2.23 8.96
C ILE A 161 0.14 3.30 7.88
N ALA A 162 1.22 3.27 7.09
CA ALA A 162 1.39 4.22 5.99
C ALA A 162 0.26 4.14 4.95
N GLY A 163 -0.17 2.92 4.62
CA GLY A 163 -1.32 2.70 3.73
C GLY A 163 -2.63 3.25 4.29
N VAL A 164 -2.90 3.00 5.57
CA VAL A 164 -4.09 3.49 6.28
C VAL A 164 -4.15 5.01 6.32
N LEU A 165 -3.04 5.69 6.63
CA LEU A 165 -3.02 7.15 6.70
C LEU A 165 -3.12 7.81 5.32
N ARG A 166 -2.62 7.15 4.27
CA ARG A 166 -2.77 7.63 2.87
C ARG A 166 -4.14 7.34 2.28
N ALA A 167 -4.89 6.42 2.86
CA ALA A 167 -6.20 6.03 2.38
C ALA A 167 -7.20 7.18 2.50
N ARG A 168 -7.34 7.95 1.42
CA ARG A 168 -8.39 8.95 1.31
C ARG A 168 -9.76 8.26 1.16
N PRO A 169 -10.83 8.83 1.71
CA PRO A 169 -12.17 8.37 1.37
C PRO A 169 -12.33 8.43 -0.15
N ALA A 170 -12.99 7.44 -0.73
CA ALA A 170 -13.39 7.56 -2.13
C ALA A 170 -14.23 8.83 -2.24
N GLN A 171 -13.84 9.76 -3.13
CA GLN A 171 -14.66 10.94 -3.39
C GLN A 171 -16.06 10.43 -3.70
N PRO A 172 -17.12 10.87 -2.98
CA PRO A 172 -18.46 10.55 -3.41
C PRO A 172 -18.60 11.14 -4.81
N ARG A 173 -18.61 10.27 -5.83
CA ARG A 173 -19.08 10.68 -7.15
C ARG A 173 -20.52 11.11 -6.89
N GLY A 174 -20.78 12.40 -7.06
CA GLY A 174 -21.99 13.06 -6.56
C GLY A 174 -23.18 12.15 -6.73
N VAL A 175 -23.85 11.86 -5.61
CA VAL A 175 -25.25 11.48 -5.69
C VAL A 175 -25.87 12.64 -6.45
N VAL A 176 -26.20 12.43 -7.72
CA VAL A 176 -27.13 13.32 -8.42
C VAL A 176 -28.36 13.24 -7.54
N ALA A 177 -28.57 14.25 -6.71
CA ALA A 177 -29.77 14.37 -5.91
C ALA A 177 -30.90 14.14 -6.91
N ALA A 178 -31.65 13.06 -6.76
CA ALA A 178 -32.81 12.82 -7.58
C ALA A 178 -33.66 14.07 -7.46
N SER A 179 -33.66 14.88 -8.53
CA SER A 179 -34.42 16.12 -8.55
C SER A 179 -35.85 15.68 -8.33
N ARG A 180 -36.40 16.02 -7.16
CA ARG A 180 -37.83 15.88 -6.88
C ARG A 180 -38.54 16.96 -7.67
N PHE A 181 -38.45 16.89 -8.99
CA PHE A 181 -39.33 17.61 -9.88
C PHE A 181 -40.59 16.75 -10.01
N CYS A 182 -41.37 16.72 -8.92
CA CYS A 182 -42.77 16.38 -9.01
C CYS A 182 -43.43 17.51 -9.81
N LEU A 183 -43.55 17.31 -11.13
CA LEU A 183 -44.56 18.00 -11.89
C LEU A 183 -45.92 17.49 -11.40
N ARG A 184 -46.41 18.15 -10.36
CA ARG A 184 -47.82 18.48 -10.26
C ARG A 184 -48.17 19.23 -11.54
N GLN A 185 -49.22 18.82 -12.23
CA GLN A 185 -50.25 19.64 -12.89
C GLN A 185 -50.95 18.79 -13.98
N GLY A 186 -52.29 18.77 -13.95
CA GLY A 186 -53.17 18.29 -15.01
C GLY A 186 -53.99 17.08 -14.64
#